data_AF-A0A3S3UCF6-F1
#
_entry.id   AF-A0A3S3UCF6-F1
#
_cell.length_a   1.000
_cell.length_b   1.000
_cell.length_c   1.000
_cell.angle_alpha   90.00
_cell.angle_beta   90.00
_cell.angle_gamma   90.00
#
_symmetry.space_group_name_H-M   'P 1'
#
loop_
_entity.id
_entity.type
_entity.pdbx_description
1 polymer ?
#
loop_
_entity_poly.entity_id
_entity_poly.type
_entity_poly.pdbx_seq_one_letter_code
_entity_poly.pdbx_strand_id
1 'polypeptide(L)'
;MLTRAQLVGARLVEAIEAAAERAGRESADLFAGKPKQAAKYATLARMVHQKGERHRLQVDSLHRIARAAGLALDDIYDADELAEARAHEAERVSIRIRAYDIVADLPKSDSTT
;
A
#
# COMPACT_ATOMS: atom_id res chain seq x y z
N MET A 1 -16.34 8.34 -14.01
CA MET A 1 -15.24 8.32 -13.01
C MET A 1 -15.64 7.37 -11.88
N LEU A 2 -15.10 6.16 -11.85
CA LEU A 2 -15.40 5.14 -10.83
C LEU A 2 -14.41 5.27 -9.67
N THR A 3 -14.56 6.32 -8.87
CA THR A 3 -13.72 6.58 -7.68
C THR A 3 -14.33 6.06 -6.38
N ARG A 4 -15.55 5.51 -6.43
CA ARG A 4 -16.32 5.14 -5.23
C ARG A 4 -15.64 4.05 -4.40
N ALA A 5 -14.98 3.09 -5.06
CA ALA A 5 -14.24 2.02 -4.38
C ALA A 5 -12.81 2.39 -3.95
N GLN A 6 -12.40 3.65 -4.13
CA GLN A 6 -11.02 4.09 -3.89
C GLN A 6 -10.93 5.08 -2.74
N LEU A 7 -9.96 4.87 -1.86
CA LEU A 7 -9.67 5.76 -0.73
C LEU A 7 -8.30 6.43 -0.91
N VAL A 8 -8.11 7.56 -0.23
CA VAL A 8 -6.86 8.33 -0.23
C VAL A 8 -5.75 7.52 0.43
N GLY A 9 -4.66 7.28 -0.29
CA GLY A 9 -3.55 6.45 0.18
C GLY A 9 -2.71 7.09 1.30
N ALA A 10 -2.67 8.42 1.36
CA ALA A 10 -1.88 9.17 2.35
C ALA A 10 -2.25 8.82 3.80
N ARG A 11 -3.56 8.76 4.10
CA ARG A 11 -4.07 8.41 5.44
C ARG A 11 -3.54 7.06 5.94
N LEU A 12 -3.45 6.06 5.06
CA LEU A 12 -2.90 4.75 5.43
C LEU A 12 -1.38 4.81 5.68
N VAL A 13 -0.63 5.60 4.89
CA VAL A 13 0.81 5.77 5.10
C VAL A 13 1.08 6.41 6.45
N GLU A 14 0.41 7.53 6.75
CA GLU A 14 0.51 8.22 8.04
C GLU A 14 0.17 7.30 9.22
N ALA A 15 -0.89 6.50 9.09
CA ALA A 15 -1.28 5.55 10.14
C ALA A 15 -0.24 4.44 10.37
N ILE A 16 0.40 3.95 9.31
CA ILE A 16 1.46 2.93 9.39
C ILE A 16 2.72 3.53 10.02
N GLU A 17 3.11 4.74 9.62
CA GLU A 17 4.24 5.46 10.22
C GLU A 17 4.02 5.71 11.71
N ALA A 18 2.85 6.22 12.10
CA ALA A 18 2.49 6.42 13.49
C ALA A 18 2.41 5.09 14.30
N ALA A 19 2.06 3.97 13.66
CA ALA A 19 2.08 2.66 14.31
C ALA A 19 3.52 2.16 14.52
N ALA A 20 4.40 2.38 13.54
CA ALA A 20 5.81 2.03 13.63
C ALA A 20 6.54 2.86 14.70
N GLU A 21 6.29 4.17 14.73
CA GLU A 21 6.82 5.08 15.75
C GLU A 21 6.40 4.66 17.16
N ARG A 22 5.11 4.34 17.37
CA ARG A 22 4.61 3.83 18.66
C ARG A 22 5.26 2.51 19.07
N ALA A 23 5.62 1.67 18.09
CA ALA A 23 6.31 0.40 18.33
C ALA A 23 7.84 0.56 18.47
N GLY A 24 8.39 1.75 18.23
CA GLY A 24 9.83 1.99 18.19
C GLY A 24 10.53 1.22 17.07
N ARG A 25 9.86 1.03 15.94
CA ARG A 25 10.33 0.25 14.78
C ARG A 25 10.24 1.07 13.50
N GLU A 26 10.91 0.64 12.44
CA GLU A 26 10.66 1.23 11.13
C GLU A 26 9.35 0.69 10.54
N SER A 27 8.69 1.49 9.69
CA SER A 27 7.46 1.08 9.00
C SER A 27 7.63 -0.21 8.19
N ALA A 28 8.84 -0.48 7.68
CA ALA A 28 9.17 -1.72 6.98
C ALA A 28 9.12 -2.95 7.89
N ASP A 29 9.49 -2.81 9.17
CA ASP A 29 9.53 -3.91 10.14
C ASP A 29 8.14 -4.44 10.49
N LEU A 30 7.11 -3.60 10.36
CA LEU A 30 5.71 -4.03 10.53
C LEU A 30 5.30 -5.10 9.50
N PHE A 31 6.05 -5.22 8.41
CA PHE A 31 5.84 -6.21 7.35
C PHE A 31 6.86 -7.37 7.40
N ALA A 32 7.55 -7.58 8.51
CA ALA A 32 8.48 -8.70 8.68
C ALA A 32 7.81 -10.05 8.32
N GLY A 33 8.47 -10.85 7.49
CA GLY A 33 7.93 -12.11 6.97
C GLY A 33 6.85 -11.96 5.88
N LYS A 34 6.53 -10.73 5.45
CA LYS A 34 5.50 -10.42 4.43
C LYS A 34 6.09 -9.56 3.28
N PRO A 35 7.07 -10.06 2.52
CA PRO A 35 7.82 -9.27 1.54
C PRO A 35 6.94 -8.67 0.43
N LYS A 36 5.88 -9.39 0.01
CA LYS A 36 4.93 -8.91 -0.99
C LYS A 36 4.16 -7.68 -0.51
N GLN A 37 3.81 -7.62 0.77
CA GLN A 37 3.08 -6.52 1.39
C GLN A 37 4.01 -5.35 1.68
N ALA A 38 5.25 -5.63 2.11
CA ALA A 38 6.31 -4.62 2.23
C ALA A 38 6.55 -3.87 0.91
N ALA A 39 6.67 -4.59 -0.22
CA ALA A 39 6.86 -3.97 -1.53
C ALA A 39 5.67 -3.10 -1.97
N LYS A 40 4.44 -3.55 -1.67
CA LYS A 40 3.22 -2.77 -1.93
C LYS A 40 3.17 -1.50 -1.08
N TYR A 41 3.53 -1.59 0.19
CA TYR A 41 3.65 -0.44 1.07
C TYR A 41 4.69 0.56 0.57
N ALA A 42 5.89 0.10 0.21
CA ALA A 42 6.95 0.97 -0.33
C ALA A 42 6.50 1.70 -1.62
N THR A 43 5.76 0.99 -2.48
CA THR A 43 5.17 1.59 -3.69
C THR A 43 4.13 2.66 -3.31
N LEU A 44 3.23 2.35 -2.37
CA LEU A 44 2.22 3.28 -1.88
C LEU A 44 2.88 4.54 -1.29
N ALA A 45 3.83 4.39 -0.37
CA ALA A 45 4.55 5.49 0.26
C ALA A 45 5.26 6.37 -0.77
N ARG A 46 5.93 5.77 -1.75
CA ARG A 46 6.55 6.52 -2.86
C ARG A 46 5.54 7.32 -3.67
N MET A 47 4.39 6.71 -4.00
CA MET A 47 3.35 7.37 -4.80
C MET A 47 2.64 8.48 -4.02
N VAL A 48 2.44 8.29 -2.72
CA VAL A 48 1.93 9.32 -1.80
C VAL A 48 2.94 10.46 -1.70
N HIS A 49 4.22 10.20 -1.53
CA HIS A 49 5.25 11.25 -1.54
C HIS A 49 5.24 12.04 -2.86
N GLN A 50 5.02 11.38 -3.99
CA GLN A 50 4.99 12.05 -5.30
C GLN A 50 3.69 12.82 -5.58
N LYS A 51 2.53 12.32 -5.15
CA LYS A 51 1.21 12.82 -5.57
C LYS A 51 0.36 13.36 -4.42
N GLY A 52 0.80 13.20 -3.18
CA GLY A 52 0.07 13.51 -1.96
C GLY A 52 -1.28 12.82 -1.89
N GLU A 53 -2.28 13.54 -1.40
CA GLU A 53 -3.67 13.10 -1.23
C GLU A 53 -4.38 12.76 -2.55
N ARG A 54 -3.82 13.17 -3.70
CA ARG A 54 -4.38 12.81 -5.02
C ARG A 54 -4.17 11.34 -5.34
N HIS A 55 -3.25 10.66 -4.66
CA HIS A 55 -3.06 9.23 -4.86
C HIS A 55 -4.16 8.44 -4.15
N ARG A 56 -5.01 7.78 -4.95
CA ARG A 56 -6.09 6.92 -4.46
C ARG A 56 -5.87 5.48 -4.88
N LEU A 57 -6.21 4.55 -3.99
CA LEU A 57 -6.12 3.10 -4.22
C LEU A 57 -7.43 2.41 -3.89
N GLN A 58 -7.65 1.25 -4.52
CA GLN A 58 -8.80 0.39 -4.22
C GLN A 58 -8.82 -0.05 -2.75
N VAL A 59 -10.00 -0.05 -2.13
CA VAL A 59 -10.21 -0.39 -0.72
C VAL A 59 -9.63 -1.77 -0.35
N ASP A 60 -9.80 -2.80 -1.20
CA ASP A 60 -9.22 -4.14 -1.02
C ASP A 60 -7.68 -4.11 -0.93
N SER A 61 -7.05 -3.25 -1.75
CA SER A 61 -5.60 -3.14 -1.75
C SER A 61 -5.09 -2.47 -0.47
N LEU A 62 -5.80 -1.43 -0.01
CA LEU A 62 -5.50 -0.75 1.26
C LEU A 62 -5.74 -1.70 2.44
N HIS A 63 -6.83 -2.47 2.43
CA HIS A 63 -7.15 -3.44 3.48
C HIS A 63 -6.02 -4.47 3.66
N ARG A 64 -5.49 -5.00 2.56
CA ARG A 64 -4.40 -5.98 2.60
C ARG A 64 -3.09 -5.40 3.14
N ILE A 65 -2.82 -4.12 2.88
CA ILE A 65 -1.63 -3.44 3.41
C ILE A 65 -1.83 -3.16 4.91
N ALA A 66 -2.95 -2.57 5.29
CA ALA A 66 -3.30 -2.29 6.69
C ALA A 66 -3.24 -3.54 7.55
N ARG A 67 -3.91 -4.62 7.13
CA ARG A 67 -3.91 -5.91 7.83
C ARG A 67 -2.51 -6.50 7.98
N ALA A 68 -1.64 -6.29 6.99
CA ALA A 68 -0.28 -6.80 7.04
C ALA A 68 0.58 -6.05 8.08
N ALA A 69 0.34 -4.75 8.26
CA ALA A 69 0.92 -3.91 9.31
C ALA A 69 0.24 -4.07 10.69
N GLY A 70 -0.83 -4.86 10.79
CA GLY A 70 -1.58 -5.07 12.03
C GLY A 70 -2.61 -3.98 12.34
N LEU A 71 -3.03 -3.21 11.34
CA LEU A 71 -4.03 -2.12 11.46
C LEU A 71 -5.36 -2.52 10.82
N ALA A 72 -6.46 -1.93 11.30
CA ALA A 72 -7.77 -1.98 10.65
C ALA A 72 -8.04 -0.67 9.88
N LEU A 73 -8.73 -0.75 8.75
CA LEU A 73 -9.11 0.45 7.99
C LEU A 73 -10.14 1.29 8.74
N ASP A 74 -10.97 0.64 9.55
CA ASP A 74 -12.01 1.26 10.37
C ASP A 74 -11.42 2.19 11.45
N ASP A 75 -10.13 2.06 11.77
CA ASP A 75 -9.40 2.96 12.68
C ASP A 75 -8.77 4.16 11.94
N ILE A 76 -8.81 4.19 10.61
CA ILE A 76 -8.07 5.14 9.75
C ILE A 76 -9.00 6.01 8.90
N TYR A 77 -10.13 5.44 8.45
CA TYR A 77 -11.09 6.10 7.57
C TYR A 77 -12.44 6.27 8.24
N ASP A 78 -13.16 7.30 7.84
CA ASP A 78 -14.53 7.54 8.29
C ASP A 78 -15.43 6.36 7.92
N ALA A 79 -16.33 5.97 8.84
CA ALA A 79 -17.17 4.78 8.68
C ALA A 79 -18.03 4.81 7.40
N ASP A 80 -18.60 5.98 7.09
CA ASP A 80 -19.43 6.18 5.89
C ASP A 80 -18.60 6.09 4.60
N GLU A 81 -17.41 6.69 4.58
CA GLU A 81 -16.47 6.65 3.44
C GLU A 81 -16.02 5.20 3.17
N LEU A 82 -15.69 4.47 4.24
CA LEU A 82 -15.26 3.08 4.16
C LEU A 82 -16.41 2.15 3.75
N ALA A 83 -17.63 2.39 4.24
CA ALA A 83 -18.82 1.62 3.87
C ALA A 83 -19.18 1.82 2.39
N GLU A 84 -19.14 3.06 1.89
CA GLU A 84 -19.32 3.35 0.47
C GLU A 84 -18.25 2.64 -0.37
N ALA A 85 -16.97 2.76 0.02
CA ALA A 85 -15.90 2.13 -0.72
C ALA A 85 -16.00 0.59 -0.76
N ARG A 86 -16.39 -0.04 0.36
CA ARG A 86 -16.66 -1.48 0.45
C ARG A 86 -17.86 -1.89 -0.39
N ALA A 87 -18.94 -1.12 -0.39
CA ALA A 87 -20.14 -1.42 -1.20
C ALA A 87 -19.83 -1.44 -2.70
N HIS A 88 -18.86 -0.63 -3.13
CA HIS A 88 -18.43 -0.55 -4.53
C HIS A 88 -17.17 -1.39 -4.84
N GLU A 89 -16.66 -2.20 -3.90
CA GLU A 89 -15.44 -3.01 -4.08
C GLU A 89 -15.54 -3.99 -5.27
N ALA A 90 -16.75 -4.48 -5.55
CA ALA A 90 -17.04 -5.40 -6.64
C ALA A 90 -17.12 -4.72 -8.02
N GLU A 91 -17.19 -3.38 -8.11
CA GLU A 91 -17.27 -2.62 -9.37
C GLU A 91 -15.91 -2.55 -10.11
N ARG A 92 -15.08 -3.58 -9.97
CA ARG A 92 -13.70 -3.65 -10.44
C ARG A 92 -13.55 -3.10 -11.85
N VAL A 93 -12.99 -1.90 -11.96
CA VAL A 93 -12.28 -1.49 -13.17
C VAL A 93 -11.09 -2.44 -13.28
N SER A 94 -11.18 -3.42 -14.18
CA SER A 94 -10.11 -4.35 -14.48
C SER A 94 -8.97 -3.62 -15.23
N ILE A 95 -8.19 -2.83 -14.49
CA ILE A 95 -6.91 -2.35 -15.00
C ILE A 95 -5.97 -3.56 -14.97
N ARG A 96 -5.96 -4.33 -16.06
CA ARG A 96 -5.02 -5.42 -16.31
C ARG A 96 -3.61 -4.83 -16.36
N ILE A 97 -2.99 -4.63 -15.19
CA ILE A 97 -1.55 -4.35 -15.11
C ILE A 97 -0.87 -5.69 -15.41
N ARG A 98 -0.37 -5.79 -16.65
CA ARG A 98 0.48 -6.87 -17.15
C ARG A 98 1.63 -7.03 -16.15
N ALA A 99 1.77 -8.22 -15.58
CA ALA A 99 2.84 -8.55 -14.65
C ALA A 99 4.19 -8.10 -15.22
N TYR A 100 4.93 -7.29 -14.47
CA TYR A 100 6.36 -7.13 -14.69
C TYR A 100 7.02 -8.34 -14.06
N ASP A 101 7.55 -9.22 -14.91
CA ASP A 101 8.54 -10.21 -14.50
C ASP A 101 9.86 -9.45 -14.36
N ILE A 102 10.34 -9.26 -13.14
CA ILE A 102 11.65 -8.65 -12.89
C ILE A 102 12.63 -9.80 -12.72
N VAL A 103 13.21 -10.24 -13.82
CA VAL A 103 14.47 -11.00 -13.82
C VAL A 103 15.59 -9.96 -13.82
N ALA A 104 16.14 -9.68 -12.65
CA ALA A 104 17.40 -8.95 -12.53
C ALA A 104 18.54 -9.98 -12.65
N ASP A 105 18.95 -10.27 -13.88
CA ASP A 105 20.20 -10.97 -14.14
C ASP A 105 21.33 -9.93 -13.96
N LEU A 106 21.95 -9.94 -12.78
CA LEU A 106 23.13 -9.13 -12.50
C LEU A 106 24.37 -10.01 -12.75
N PRO A 107 25.09 -9.86 -13.87
CA PRO A 107 26.35 -10.56 -14.04
C PRO A 107 27.36 -10.02 -13.02
N LYS A 108 27.95 -10.94 -12.27
CA LYS A 108 29.03 -10.68 -11.31
C LYS A 108 30.19 -9.99 -12.05
N SER A 109 30.52 -8.75 -11.68
CA SER A 109 31.77 -8.13 -12.09
C SER A 109 32.78 -8.33 -10.97
N ASP A 110 33.62 -9.36 -11.11
CA ASP A 110 34.95 -9.32 -10.52
C ASP A 110 35.73 -8.17 -11.19
N SER A 111 36.43 -7.38 -10.39
CA SER A 111 37.46 -6.48 -10.90
C SER A 111 38.62 -6.46 -9.93
N THR A 112 39.52 -7.40 -10.20
CA THR A 112 40.94 -7.37 -9.83
C THR A 112 41.63 -6.31 -10.66
N THR A 113 42.31 -5.35 -10.02
CA THR A 113 43.74 -4.97 -10.17
C THR A 113 43.94 -3.58 -9.58
#